data_AF-A0A529IFZ7-F1
#
_entry.id   AF-A0A529IFZ7-F1
#
_cell.length_a   1.000
_cell.length_b   1.000
_cell.length_c   1.000
_cell.angle_alpha   90.00
_cell.angle_beta   90.00
_cell.angle_gamma   90.00
#
_symmetry.space_group_name_H-M   'P 1'
#
loop_
_entity.id
_entity.type
_entity.pdbx_description
1 polymer ?
#
loop_
_entity_poly.entity_id
_entity_poly.type
_entity_poly.pdbx_seq_one_letter_code
_entity_poly.pdbx_strand_id
1 'polypeptide(L)'
;YDETLSAYSPGTLLMIEVTRQNLEDPNIVVTDSCAVPDHPVMSRLWTERKPMGTLVLGLSPDADRLARQAASQLHLYRETRNMARILRNRMRSLLKRR
;
A
#
# COMPACT_ATOMS: atom_id res chain seq x y z
N TYR A 1 -5.30 19.15 -10.41
CA TYR A 1 -4.64 20.23 -9.64
C TYR A 1 -3.82 21.05 -10.62
N ASP A 2 -3.48 22.28 -10.26
CA ASP A 2 -2.65 23.14 -11.11
C ASP A 2 -1.17 22.74 -10.98
N GLU A 3 -0.58 22.20 -12.05
CA GLU A 3 0.81 21.74 -12.06
C GLU A 3 1.82 22.90 -11.96
N THR A 4 1.40 24.11 -12.31
CA THR A 4 2.24 25.32 -12.20
C THR A 4 2.62 25.62 -10.74
N LEU A 5 1.80 25.16 -9.80
CA LEU A 5 2.00 25.32 -8.36
C LEU A 5 2.74 24.13 -7.71
N SER A 6 3.28 23.21 -8.50
CA SER A 6 3.98 22.01 -8.00
C SER A 6 5.11 22.32 -7.01
N ALA A 7 5.81 23.45 -7.17
CA ALA A 7 6.85 23.92 -6.25
C ALA A 7 6.37 24.09 -4.79
N TYR A 8 5.07 24.35 -4.59
CA TYR A 8 4.45 24.51 -3.27
C TYR A 8 3.97 23.18 -2.66
N SER A 9 4.21 22.04 -3.33
CA SER A 9 3.79 20.71 -2.88
C SER A 9 2.31 20.62 -2.46
N PRO A 10 1.36 21.01 -3.33
CA PRO A 10 -0.06 21.08 -2.99
C PRO A 10 -0.63 19.75 -2.48
N GLY A 11 -0.12 18.61 -2.97
CA GLY A 11 -0.52 17.28 -2.47
C GLY A 11 -0.10 17.02 -1.02
N THR A 12 1.06 17.52 -0.59
CA THR A 12 1.50 17.42 0.81
C THR A 12 0.61 18.28 1.72
N LEU A 13 0.32 19.52 1.30
CA LEU A 13 -0.56 20.42 2.05
C LEU A 13 -1.96 19.82 2.23
N LEU A 14 -2.51 19.24 1.16
CA LEU A 14 -3.78 18.53 1.21
C LEU A 14 -3.74 17.37 2.22
N MET A 15 -2.68 16.54 2.19
CA MET A 15 -2.60 15.40 3.10
C MET A 15 -2.40 15.80 4.57
N ILE A 16 -1.75 16.93 4.86
CA ILE A 16 -1.68 17.49 6.21
C ILE A 16 -3.09 17.85 6.70
N GLU A 17 -3.87 18.53 5.87
CA GLU A 17 -5.24 18.93 6.21
C GLU A 17 -6.17 17.72 6.39
N VAL A 18 -6.07 16.72 5.51
CA VAL A 18 -6.80 15.44 5.66
C VAL A 18 -6.42 14.73 6.97
N THR A 19 -5.14 14.74 7.33
CA THR A 19 -4.69 14.13 8.58
C THR A 19 -5.29 14.85 9.79
N ARG A 20 -5.29 16.19 9.77
CA ARG A 20 -5.90 17.01 10.82
C ARG A 20 -7.40 16.68 10.98
N GLN A 21 -8.14 16.66 9.88
CA GLN A 21 -9.57 16.34 9.88
C GLN A 21 -9.85 14.94 10.42
N ASN A 22 -9.06 13.94 10.03
CA ASN A 22 -9.25 12.57 10.49
C ASN A 22 -8.92 12.39 11.98
N LEU A 23 -8.01 13.20 12.54
CA LEU A 23 -7.70 13.19 13.97
C LEU A 23 -8.76 13.90 14.81
N GLU A 24 -9.47 14.87 14.24
CA GLU A 24 -10.51 15.63 14.92
C GLU A 24 -11.89 14.94 14.89
N ASP A 25 -12.11 14.00 13.97
CA ASP A 25 -13.36 13.23 13.89
C ASP A 25 -13.31 11.98 14.79
N PRO A 26 -14.03 11.96 15.93
CA PRO A 26 -14.04 10.80 16.83
C PRO A 26 -14.69 9.55 16.22
N ASN A 27 -15.38 9.66 15.08
CA ASN A 27 -15.94 8.52 14.37
C ASN A 27 -14.90 7.80 13.50
N ILE A 28 -13.74 8.41 13.27
CA ILE A 28 -12.65 7.82 12.49
C ILE A 28 -11.64 7.15 13.43
N VAL A 29 -11.63 5.82 13.43
CA VAL A 29 -10.73 5.02 14.28
C VAL A 29 -9.41 4.68 13.59
N VAL A 30 -9.43 4.50 12.27
CA VAL A 30 -8.25 4.16 11.46
C VAL A 30 -8.41 4.78 10.07
N THR A 31 -7.31 5.30 9.52
CA THR A 31 -7.23 5.75 8.12
C THR A 31 -6.14 4.98 7.38
N ASP A 32 -6.43 4.53 6.16
CA ASP A 32 -5.43 4.01 5.23
C ASP A 32 -5.21 4.99 4.08
N SER A 33 -3.96 5.17 3.69
CA SER A 33 -3.56 6.08 2.61
C SER A 33 -3.84 5.49 1.23
N CYS A 34 -4.05 4.18 1.15
CA CYS A 34 -4.14 3.41 -0.10
C CYS A 34 -2.93 3.62 -1.04
N ALA A 35 -1.85 4.23 -0.54
CA ALA A 35 -0.69 4.56 -1.32
C ALA A 35 0.15 3.31 -1.58
N VAL A 36 0.86 3.31 -2.70
CA VAL A 36 1.84 2.26 -2.99
C VAL A 36 2.92 2.22 -1.89
N PRO A 37 3.55 1.06 -1.64
CA PRO A 37 4.67 0.96 -0.71
C PRO A 37 5.77 1.98 -1.03
N ASP A 38 6.37 2.56 0.01
CA ASP A 38 7.44 3.57 -0.08
C ASP A 38 7.04 4.85 -0.83
N HIS A 39 5.75 5.22 -0.80
CA HIS A 39 5.27 6.45 -1.41
C HIS A 39 5.97 7.70 -0.81
N PRO A 40 6.50 8.63 -1.62
CA PRO A 40 7.42 9.69 -1.19
C PRO A 40 6.82 10.70 -0.19
N VAL A 41 5.51 10.88 -0.22
CA VAL A 41 4.78 11.79 0.70
C VAL A 41 4.21 11.01 1.88
N MET A 42 3.25 10.11 1.63
CA MET A 42 2.59 9.32 2.67
C MET A 42 3.52 8.59 3.63
N SER A 43 4.62 7.99 3.15
CA SER A 43 5.53 7.25 4.05
C SER A 43 6.25 8.14 5.06
N ARG A 44 6.34 9.45 4.80
CA ARG A 44 6.94 10.46 5.68
C ARG A 44 5.91 11.10 6.60
N LEU A 45 4.71 11.38 6.09
CA LEU A 45 3.62 11.96 6.87
C LEU A 45 3.06 10.97 7.89
N TRP A 46 2.80 9.74 7.47
CA TRP A 46 2.27 8.68 8.33
C TRP A 46 3.36 7.64 8.53
N THR A 47 3.92 7.57 9.74
CA THR A 47 5.03 6.68 10.09
C THR A 47 4.55 5.32 10.61
N GLU A 48 3.35 5.28 11.18
CA GLU A 48 2.74 4.04 11.65
C GLU A 48 2.52 3.05 10.50
N ARG A 49 2.69 1.76 10.81
CA ARG A 49 2.49 0.66 9.86
C ARG A 49 1.62 -0.39 10.52
N LYS A 50 0.57 -0.80 9.83
CA LYS A 50 -0.30 -1.89 10.25
C LYS A 50 -0.15 -3.07 9.29
N PRO A 51 0.22 -4.26 9.77
CA PRO A 51 0.26 -5.46 8.93
C PRO A 51 -1.13 -5.75 8.36
N MET A 52 -1.22 -5.90 7.04
CA MET A 52 -2.46 -6.27 6.36
C MET A 52 -2.36 -7.72 5.88
N GLY A 53 -3.40 -8.51 6.17
CA GLY A 53 -3.50 -9.92 5.80
C GLY A 53 -4.59 -10.16 4.76
N THR A 54 -4.73 -11.40 4.31
CA THR A 54 -5.89 -11.82 3.51
C THR A 54 -6.45 -13.09 4.10
N LEU A 55 -7.74 -13.05 4.39
CA LEU A 55 -8.52 -14.17 4.88
C LEU A 55 -9.34 -14.71 3.72
N VAL A 56 -9.23 -16.02 3.47
CA VAL A 56 -10.04 -16.72 2.47
C VAL A 56 -11.07 -17.54 3.21
N LEU A 57 -12.35 -17.28 2.93
CA LEU A 57 -13.49 -17.94 3.58
C LEU A 57 -14.22 -18.83 2.57
N GLY A 58 -14.35 -20.11 2.91
CA GLY A 58 -15.25 -21.02 2.19
C GLY A 58 -16.70 -20.74 2.59
N LEU A 59 -17.59 -20.58 1.60
CA LEU A 59 -19.00 -20.26 1.84
C LEU A 59 -19.91 -21.51 1.85
N SER A 60 -19.35 -22.70 1.61
CA SER A 60 -20.05 -23.99 1.69
C SER A 60 -19.30 -24.97 2.61
N PRO A 61 -19.98 -25.97 3.20
CA PRO A 61 -19.37 -26.93 4.11
C PRO A 61 -18.18 -27.73 3.54
N ASP A 62 -18.15 -27.91 2.22
CA ASP A 62 -17.15 -28.68 1.47
C ASP A 62 -16.02 -27.81 0.87
N ALA A 63 -16.04 -26.48 1.08
CA ALA A 63 -15.10 -25.56 0.47
C ALA A 63 -13.72 -25.48 1.15
N ASP A 64 -13.46 -26.18 2.26
CA ASP A 64 -12.20 -26.04 3.03
C ASP A 64 -10.95 -26.28 2.16
N ARG A 65 -10.94 -27.35 1.36
CA ARG A 65 -9.81 -27.66 0.47
C ARG A 65 -9.58 -26.55 -0.56
N LEU A 66 -10.65 -26.04 -1.18
CA LEU A 66 -10.57 -24.99 -2.19
C LEU A 66 -10.12 -23.67 -1.59
N ALA A 67 -10.64 -23.30 -0.41
CA ALA A 67 -10.25 -22.10 0.31
C ALA A 67 -8.75 -22.12 0.67
N ARG A 68 -8.24 -23.26 1.17
CA ARG A 68 -6.80 -23.43 1.45
C ARG A 68 -5.94 -23.35 0.20
N GLN A 69 -6.38 -23.97 -0.90
CA GLN A 69 -5.68 -23.88 -2.18
C GLN A 69 -5.65 -22.44 -2.72
N ALA A 70 -6.76 -21.72 -2.66
CA ALA A 70 -6.81 -20.32 -3.07
C ALA A 70 -5.92 -19.44 -2.19
N ALA A 71 -5.92 -19.65 -0.87
CA ALA A 71 -5.06 -18.92 0.06
C ALA A 71 -3.57 -19.14 -0.23
N SER A 72 -3.15 -20.38 -0.48
CA SER A 72 -1.75 -20.69 -0.79
C SER A 72 -1.32 -20.11 -2.14
N GLN A 73 -2.18 -20.16 -3.15
CA GLN A 73 -1.93 -19.54 -4.46
C GLN A 73 -1.82 -18.01 -4.35
N LEU A 74 -2.69 -17.35 -3.59
CA LEU A 74 -2.61 -15.90 -3.35
C LEU A 74 -1.30 -15.52 -2.65
N HIS A 75 -0.89 -16.30 -1.65
CA HIS A 75 0.35 -16.06 -0.93
C HIS A 75 1.57 -16.16 -1.87
N LEU A 76 1.67 -17.27 -2.62
CA LEU A 76 2.75 -17.47 -3.60
C LEU A 76 2.77 -16.38 -4.67
N TYR A 77 1.62 -15.98 -5.20
CA TYR A 77 1.52 -14.93 -6.21
C TYR A 77 2.01 -13.57 -5.68
N ARG A 78 1.69 -13.23 -4.43
CA ARG A 78 2.16 -11.98 -3.81
C ARG A 78 3.67 -11.99 -3.56
N GLU A 79 4.22 -13.07 -3.03
CA GLU A 79 5.65 -13.21 -2.78
C GLU A 79 6.47 -13.13 -4.08
N THR A 80 6.04 -13.87 -5.12
CA THR A 80 6.69 -13.84 -6.43
C THR A 80 6.62 -12.45 -7.07
N ARG A 81 5.48 -11.75 -7.00
CA ARG A 81 5.35 -10.37 -7.49
C ARG A 81 6.27 -9.40 -6.75
N ASN A 82 6.36 -9.52 -5.42
CA ASN A 82 7.26 -8.69 -4.62
C ASN A 82 8.72 -8.92 -4.97
N MET A 83 9.12 -10.18 -5.12
CA MET A 83 10.48 -10.55 -5.55
C MET A 83 10.79 -10.01 -6.95
N ALA A 84 9.87 -10.15 -7.90
CA ALA A 84 10.01 -9.62 -9.25
C ALA A 84 10.19 -8.09 -9.25
N ARG A 85 9.44 -7.36 -8.40
CA ARG A 85 9.60 -5.91 -8.22
C ARG A 85 11.00 -5.54 -7.71
N ILE A 86 11.50 -6.26 -6.71
CA ILE A 86 12.84 -6.03 -6.13
C ILE A 86 13.93 -6.27 -7.18
N LEU A 87 13.85 -7.39 -7.91
CA LEU A 87 14.78 -7.73 -8.98
C LEU A 87 14.77 -6.66 -10.09
N ARG A 88 13.58 -6.24 -10.55
CA ARG A 88 13.43 -5.17 -11.55
C ARG A 88 14.09 -3.87 -11.09
N ASN A 89 13.87 -3.47 -9.85
CA ASN A 89 14.41 -2.22 -9.32
C ASN A 89 15.94 -2.29 -9.19
N ARG A 90 16.50 -3.44 -8.77
CA ARG A 90 17.95 -3.67 -8.75
C ARG A 90 18.55 -3.57 -10.16
N MET A 91 17.98 -4.26 -11.15
CA MET A 91 18.44 -4.18 -12.54
C MET A 91 18.41 -2.75 -13.09
N ARG A 92 17.32 -2.00 -12.84
CA ARG A 92 17.23 -0.59 -13.24
C ARG A 92 18.30 0.29 -12.59
N SER A 93 18.63 0.05 -11.31
CA SER A 93 19.69 0.82 -10.63
C SER A 93 21.09 0.57 -11.19
N LEU A 94 21.36 -0.65 -11.65
CA LEU A 94 22.64 -1.01 -12.29
C LEU A 94 22.76 -0.38 -13.69
N LEU A 95 21.67 -0.38 -14.46
CA LEU A 95 21.65 0.21 -15.80
C LEU A 95 21.73 1.75 -15.78
N LYS A 96 21.14 2.42 -14.78
CA LYS A 96 21.24 3.88 -14.61
C LYS A 96 22.62 4.38 -14.13
N ARG A 97 23.52 3.47 -13.73
CA ARG A 97 24.89 3.81 -13.30
C ARG A 97 25.91 3.77 -14.43
N ARG A 98 25.47 3.56 -15.68
CA ARG A 98 26.28 3.68 -16.89
C ARG A 98 25.87 4.91 -17.69
#